data_AF-A0A8J6PD23-F1
#
_entry.id   AF-A0A8J6PD23-F1
#
_cell.length_a   1.000
_cell.length_b   1.000
_cell.length_c   1.000
_cell.angle_alpha   90.00
_cell.angle_beta   90.00
_cell.angle_gamma   90.00
#
_symmetry.space_group_name_H-M   'P 1'
#
loop_
_entity.id
_entity.type
_entity.pdbx_description
1 polymer ?
#
loop_
_entity_poly.entity_id
_entity_poly.type
_entity_poly.pdbx_seq_one_letter_code
_entity_poly.pdbx_strand_id
1 'polypeptide(L)' 'NRVIAEAAARHGFQYVDVTKRFIGHGVNAPDTWILGPSDPGAFHPNARGYEAYTAAVNSALGPVKLG' A
#
# COMPACT_ATOMS: atom_id res chain seq x y z
N ASN A 1 -5.02 4.10 9.35
CA ASN A 1 -3.65 4.60 9.06
C ASN A 1 -2.99 5.28 10.25
N ARG A 2 -3.55 6.35 10.82
CA ARG A 2 -2.93 7.09 11.95
C ARG A 2 -2.48 6.18 13.11
N VAL A 3 -3.36 5.32 13.62
CA VAL A 3 -3.04 4.42 14.76
C VAL A 3 -1.87 3.48 14.44
N ILE A 4 -1.80 2.95 13.21
CA ILE A 4 -0.71 2.07 12.76
C ILE A 4 0.61 2.85 12.68
N ALA A 5 0.58 4.05 12.10
CA ALA A 5 1.75 4.91 11.99
C ALA A 5 2.31 5.30 13.38
N GLU A 6 1.44 5.68 14.31
CA GLU A 6 1.82 5.99 15.69
C GLU A 6 2.40 4.77 16.41
N ALA A 7 1.81 3.58 16.22
CA ALA A 7 2.34 2.35 16.79
C ALA A 7 3.73 2.00 16.24
N ALA A 8 3.91 2.09 14.91
CA ALA A 8 5.21 1.85 14.28
C ALA A 8 6.29 2.79 14.85
N ALA A 9 5.98 4.09 14.94
CA ALA A 9 6.90 5.07 15.50
C ALA A 9 7.28 4.78 16.96
N ARG A 10 6.31 4.40 17.82
CA ARG A 10 6.58 4.05 19.23
C ARG A 10 7.52 2.86 19.41
N HIS A 11 7.57 1.96 18.43
CA HIS A 11 8.40 0.74 18.48
C HIS A 11 9.63 0.81 17.57
N GLY A 12 9.95 1.98 17.00
CA GLY A 12 11.12 2.15 16.12
C GLY A 12 10.98 1.46 14.76
N PHE A 13 9.76 1.09 14.35
CA PHE A 13 9.48 0.57 13.02
C PHE A 13 9.22 1.69 12.03
N GLN A 14 9.53 1.43 10.76
CA GLN A 14 9.17 2.31 9.66
C GLN A 14 7.73 2.06 9.21
N TYR A 15 6.95 3.13 9.06
CA TYR A 15 5.62 3.09 8.45
C TYR A 15 5.67 3.61 7.02
N VAL A 16 5.19 2.82 6.07
CA VAL A 16 5.06 3.21 4.66
C VAL A 16 3.61 3.56 4.36
N ASP A 17 3.33 4.86 4.20
CA ASP A 17 2.00 5.30 3.79
C ASP A 17 1.77 5.05 2.30
N VAL A 18 1.21 3.88 1.98
CA VAL A 18 0.84 3.52 0.61
C VAL A 18 -0.40 4.26 0.11
N THR A 19 -1.22 4.85 0.99
CA THR A 19 -2.48 5.48 0.55
C THR A 19 -2.27 6.71 -0.31
N LYS A 20 -1.15 7.43 -0.11
CA LYS A 20 -0.75 8.55 -0.99
C LYS A 20 -0.56 8.12 -2.45
N ARG A 21 -0.07 6.91 -2.70
CA ARG A 21 0.11 6.37 -4.06
C ARG A 21 -1.19 5.88 -4.70
N PHE A 22 -2.21 5.63 -3.88
CA PHE A 22 -3.54 5.21 -4.34
C PHE A 22 -4.51 6.38 -4.51
N ILE A 23 -4.08 7.63 -4.33
CA ILE A 23 -4.89 8.82 -4.64
C ILE A 23 -5.22 8.79 -6.14
N GLY A 24 -6.51 8.84 -6.46
CA GLY A 24 -6.98 8.69 -7.85
C GLY A 24 -7.14 7.25 -8.33
N HIS A 25 -6.82 6.26 -7.48
CA HIS A 25 -6.87 4.83 -7.80
C HIS A 25 -7.69 3.99 -6.80
N GLY A 26 -8.53 4.64 -5.99
CA GLY A 26 -9.45 3.95 -5.07
C GLY A 26 -10.57 3.20 -5.79
N VAL A 27 -11.38 2.45 -5.03
CA VAL A 27 -12.41 1.53 -5.58
C VAL A 27 -13.45 2.20 -6.50
N ASN A 28 -13.74 3.49 -6.30
CA ASN A 28 -14.69 4.26 -7.11
C ASN A 28 -14.01 5.19 -8.13
N ALA A 29 -12.68 5.10 -8.28
CA ALA A 29 -11.93 5.96 -9.18
C ALA A 29 -11.98 5.43 -10.63
N PRO A 30 -11.89 6.30 -11.65
CA PRO A 30 -11.90 5.88 -13.05
C PRO A 30 -10.71 4.98 -13.41
N ASP A 31 -9.54 5.19 -12.80
CA ASP A 31 -8.39 4.29 -12.92
C ASP A 31 -8.21 3.47 -11.63
N THR A 32 -9.15 2.56 -11.36
CA THR A 32 -9.16 1.79 -10.11
C THR A 32 -8.00 0.78 -10.02
N TRP A 33 -7.33 0.80 -8.87
CA TRP A 33 -6.37 -0.24 -8.47
C TRP A 33 -6.93 -1.17 -7.40
N ILE A 34 -8.20 -1.01 -7.00
CA ILE A 34 -8.85 -1.83 -5.97
C ILE A 34 -9.96 -2.65 -6.62
N LEU A 35 -9.95 -3.96 -6.36
CA LEU A 35 -10.97 -4.89 -6.85
C LEU A 35 -12.34 -4.56 -6.25
N GLY A 36 -13.38 -4.66 -7.09
CA GLY A 36 -14.75 -4.33 -6.72
C GLY A 36 -15.39 -5.32 -5.75
N PRO A 37 -16.55 -4.98 -5.16
CA PRO A 37 -17.19 -5.78 -4.12
C PRO A 37 -17.72 -7.15 -4.58
N SER A 38 -17.89 -7.36 -5.89
CA SER A 38 -18.32 -8.64 -6.47
C SER A 38 -17.17 -9.56 -6.87
N ASP A 39 -15.92 -9.09 -6.77
CA ASP A 39 -14.75 -9.90 -7.06
C ASP A 39 -14.44 -10.85 -5.87
N PRO A 40 -13.98 -12.10 -6.08
CA PRO A 40 -13.55 -12.97 -4.99
C PRO A 40 -12.46 -12.37 -4.10
N GLY A 41 -11.60 -11.51 -4.66
CA GLY A 41 -10.60 -10.72 -3.97
C GLY A 41 -11.08 -9.34 -3.55
N ALA A 42 -12.38 -9.15 -3.29
CA ALA A 42 -12.99 -7.86 -3.00
C ALA A 42 -12.11 -6.96 -2.10
N PHE A 43 -11.94 -5.71 -2.53
CA PHE A 43 -11.17 -4.67 -1.86
C PHE A 43 -9.65 -4.90 -1.75
N HIS A 44 -9.11 -5.96 -2.35
CA HIS A 44 -7.67 -6.10 -2.52
C HIS A 44 -7.19 -5.26 -3.71
N PRO A 45 -5.90 -4.89 -3.75
CA PRO A 45 -5.30 -4.35 -4.96
C PRO A 45 -5.41 -5.32 -6.14
N ASN A 46 -5.56 -4.80 -7.36
CA ASN A 46 -5.30 -5.56 -8.59
C ASN A 46 -3.78 -5.61 -8.88
N ALA A 47 -3.38 -6.19 -10.01
CA ALA A 47 -1.96 -6.31 -10.38
C ALA A 47 -1.21 -4.96 -10.35
N ARG A 48 -1.77 -3.91 -10.96
CA ARG A 48 -1.17 -2.55 -10.96
C ARG A 48 -1.08 -1.98 -9.55
N GLY A 49 -2.11 -2.18 -8.74
CA GLY A 49 -2.10 -1.79 -7.33
C GLY A 49 -1.00 -2.47 -6.54
N TYR A 50 -0.78 -3.78 -6.75
CA TYR A 50 0.31 -4.52 -6.10
C TYR A 50 1.70 -4.11 -6.58
N GLU A 51 1.87 -3.78 -7.86
CA GLU A 51 3.12 -3.23 -8.40
C GLU A 51 3.45 -1.88 -7.71
N ALA A 52 2.48 -0.97 -7.64
CA ALA A 52 2.66 0.32 -6.99
C ALA A 52 2.90 0.19 -5.47
N TYR A 53 2.20 -0.73 -4.81
CA TYR A 53 2.41 -1.07 -3.41
C TYR A 53 3.83 -1.58 -3.18
N THR A 54 4.27 -2.57 -3.97
CA THR A 54 5.60 -3.18 -3.87
C THR A 54 6.69 -2.14 -4.12
N ALA A 55 6.52 -1.27 -5.11
CA ALA A 55 7.44 -0.17 -5.37
C ALA A 55 7.54 0.80 -4.17
N ALA A 56 6.42 1.08 -3.50
CA ALA A 56 6.41 1.92 -2.30
C ALA A 56 7.23 1.33 -1.16
N VAL A 57 7.04 0.03 -0.89
CA VAL A 57 7.73 -0.68 0.17
C VAL A 57 9.22 -0.84 -0.16
N ASN A 58 9.56 -1.24 -1.39
CA ASN A 58 10.97 -1.37 -1.81
C ASN A 58 11.72 -0.05 -1.72
N SER A 59 11.11 1.07 -2.15
CA SER A 59 11.69 2.40 -2.01
C SER A 59 11.94 2.79 -0.55
N ALA A 60 11.14 2.27 0.38
CA ALA A 60 11.24 2.55 1.79
C ALA A 60 12.29 1.68 2.51
N LEU A 61 12.47 0.43 2.08
CA LEU A 61 13.46 -0.49 2.66
C LEU A 61 14.91 -0.10 2.35
N GLY A 62 15.14 0.66 1.28
CA GLY A 62 16.50 0.98 0.81
C GLY A 62 17.26 -0.27 0.33
N PRO A 63 18.60 -0.24 0.27
CA PRO A 63 19.40 -1.42 -0.05
C PRO A 63 19.21 -2.49 1.02
N VAL A 64 18.42 -3.53 0.72
CA VAL A 64 18.26 -4.68 1.61
C VAL A 64 19.55 -5.50 1.60
N LYS A 65 20.31 -5.46 2.70
CA LYS A 65 21.32 -6.48 2.97
C LYS A 65 20.59 -7.68 3.54
N LEU A 66 20.51 -8.76 2.76
CA LEU A 66 20.12 -10.06 3.29
C LEU A 66 21.22 -10.49 4.26
N GLY A 67 20.85 -10.68 5.52
CA GLY A 67 21.73 -11.21 6.57
C GLY A 67 21.94 -12.71 6.45
#